data_AF-A0A920KQ51-F1
#
_entry.id   AF-A0A920KQ51-F1
#
_cell.length_a   1.000
_cell.length_b   1.000
_cell.length_c   1.000
_cell.angle_alpha   90.00
_cell.angle_beta   90.00
_cell.angle_gamma   90.00
#
_symmetry.space_group_name_H-M   'P 1'
#
loop_
_entity.id
_entity.type
_entity.pdbx_description
1 polymer ?
#
loop_
_entity_poly.entity_id
_entity_poly.type
_entity_poly.pdbx_seq_one_letter_code
_entity_poly.pdbx_strand_id
1 'polypeptide(L)'
;MIKKLRKQHHYSQEQLATLAGVSLRTIQRIESGHSASLETLKSLAAVFEIEIELLTGEIGVIDKNTEEWASAPLWVRFGFWGIRDRKVAFASKY
;
A
#
# COMPACT_ATOMS: atom_id res chain seq x y z
N MET A 1 7.42 -2.63 7.04
CA MET A 1 8.56 -1.93 6.40
C MET A 1 8.60 -0.42 6.69
N ILE A 2 7.59 0.36 6.28
CA ILE A 2 7.58 1.85 6.30
C ILE A 2 7.99 2.47 7.64
N LYS A 3 7.47 1.97 8.76
CA LYS A 3 7.82 2.48 10.10
C LYS A 3 9.31 2.33 10.43
N LYS A 4 9.98 1.31 9.89
CA LYS A 4 11.42 1.09 10.07
C LYS A 4 12.22 2.11 9.24
N LEU A 5 11.89 2.24 7.95
CA LEU A 5 12.51 3.24 7.05
C LEU A 5 12.36 4.66 7.61
N ARG A 6 11.15 5.03 8.05
CA ARG A 6 10.90 6.34 8.65
C ARG A 6 11.82 6.62 9.84
N LYS A 7 12.02 5.62 10.71
CA LYS A 7 12.92 5.75 11.88
C LYS A 7 14.39 5.80 11.47
N GLN A 8 14.81 5.06 10.45
CA GLN A 8 16.19 5.09 9.93
C GLN A 8 16.54 6.46 9.32
N HIS A 9 15.58 7.10 8.64
CA HIS A 9 15.74 8.44 8.09
C HIS A 9 15.38 9.56 9.08
N HIS A 10 15.10 9.24 10.35
CA HIS A 10 14.74 10.19 11.41
C HIS A 10 13.54 11.11 11.09
N TYR A 11 12.59 10.65 10.28
CA TYR A 11 11.39 11.43 9.94
C TYR A 11 10.27 11.28 10.98
N SER A 12 9.58 12.38 11.29
CA SER A 12 8.27 12.34 11.94
C SER A 12 7.20 11.79 10.98
N GLN A 13 6.04 11.39 11.52
CA GLN A 13 4.93 10.97 10.65
C GLN A 13 4.41 12.13 9.80
N GLU A 14 4.38 13.37 10.33
CA GLU A 14 4.02 14.54 9.53
C GLU A 14 5.06 14.84 8.45
N GLN A 15 6.35 14.78 8.79
CA GLN A 15 7.43 15.04 7.83
C GLN A 15 7.38 14.05 6.66
N LEU A 16 7.20 12.76 6.95
CA LEU A 16 7.07 11.75 5.90
C LEU A 16 5.82 11.99 5.04
N ALA A 17 4.71 12.38 5.66
CA ALA A 17 3.48 12.71 4.94
C ALA A 17 3.68 13.89 3.98
N THR A 18 4.36 14.95 4.44
CA THR A 18 4.70 16.11 3.61
C THR A 18 5.63 15.74 2.45
N LEU A 19 6.70 14.98 2.72
CA LEU A 19 7.67 14.58 1.69
C LEU A 19 7.02 13.69 0.62
N ALA A 20 6.15 12.76 1.03
CA ALA A 20 5.46 11.86 0.11
C ALA A 20 4.20 12.48 -0.53
N GLY A 21 3.84 13.72 -0.17
CA GLY A 21 2.64 14.38 -0.69
C GLY A 21 1.32 13.69 -0.32
N VAL A 22 1.27 12.99 0.82
CA VAL A 22 0.09 12.26 1.29
C VAL A 22 -0.39 12.75 2.65
N SER A 23 -1.61 12.39 3.03
CA SER A 23 -2.13 12.75 4.36
C SER A 23 -1.40 12.00 5.48
N LEU A 24 -1.31 12.61 6.68
CA LEU A 24 -0.83 11.95 7.90
C LEU A 24 -1.60 10.64 8.18
N ARG A 25 -2.92 10.65 7.94
CA ARG A 25 -3.79 9.48 8.09
C ARG A 25 -3.38 8.34 7.16
N THR A 26 -2.89 8.65 5.96
CA THR A 26 -2.38 7.67 5.00
C THR A 26 -1.13 6.99 5.56
N ILE A 27 -0.16 7.77 6.06
CA ILE A 27 1.06 7.24 6.69
C ILE A 27 0.71 6.35 7.88
N GLN A 28 -0.14 6.82 8.79
CA GLN A 28 -0.58 6.04 9.95
C GLN A 28 -1.25 4.73 9.55
N ARG A 29 -2.15 4.76 8.54
CA ARG A 29 -2.79 3.55 8.01
C ARG A 29 -1.73 2.55 7.54
N ILE A 30 -0.79 3.00 6.72
CA ILE A 30 0.28 2.17 6.15
C ILE A 30 1.16 1.58 7.26
N GLU A 31 1.52 2.37 8.27
CA GLU A 31 2.27 1.89 9.43
C GLU A 31 1.49 0.88 10.27
N SER A 32 0.16 0.95 10.29
CA SER A 32 -0.74 -0.02 10.93
C SER A 32 -1.02 -1.27 10.06
N GLY A 33 -0.32 -1.45 8.94
CA GLY A 33 -0.47 -2.63 8.08
C GLY A 33 -1.59 -2.53 7.04
N HIS A 34 -2.14 -1.33 6.86
CA HIS A 34 -3.18 -1.13 5.86
C HIS A 34 -2.61 -0.86 4.48
N SER A 35 -3.28 -1.44 3.49
CA SER A 35 -2.99 -1.34 2.08
C SER A 35 -3.10 0.08 1.51
N ALA A 36 -2.13 0.51 0.68
CA ALA A 36 -2.09 1.84 0.06
C ALA A 36 -2.36 1.79 -1.45
N SER A 37 -2.60 2.95 -2.07
CA SER A 37 -2.62 3.05 -3.54
C SER A 37 -1.21 2.92 -4.09
N LEU A 38 -1.11 2.44 -5.33
CA LEU A 38 0.16 2.31 -6.04
C LEU A 38 0.85 3.69 -6.17
N GLU A 39 0.08 4.76 -6.36
CA GLU A 39 0.58 6.14 -6.38
C GLU A 39 1.21 6.54 -5.04
N THR A 40 0.57 6.23 -3.91
CA THR A 40 1.15 6.51 -2.58
C THR A 40 2.47 5.74 -2.39
N LEU A 41 2.52 4.50 -2.86
CA LEU A 41 3.74 3.69 -2.79
C LEU A 41 4.84 4.22 -3.69
N LYS A 42 4.51 4.72 -4.89
CA LYS A 42 5.44 5.43 -5.78
C LYS A 42 6.02 6.67 -5.10
N SER A 43 5.19 7.48 -4.46
CA SER A 43 5.67 8.67 -3.75
C SER A 43 6.57 8.30 -2.57
N LEU A 44 6.22 7.26 -1.80
CA LEU A 44 7.07 6.79 -0.70
C LEU A 44 8.38 6.19 -1.20
N ALA A 45 8.36 5.43 -2.29
CA ALA A 45 9.54 4.89 -2.96
C ALA A 45 10.49 6.00 -3.41
N ALA A 46 9.95 7.07 -4.00
CA ALA A 46 10.73 8.24 -4.39
C ALA A 46 11.37 8.96 -3.20
N VAL A 47 10.64 9.11 -2.08
CA VAL A 47 11.16 9.76 -0.86
C VAL A 47 12.29 8.96 -0.21
N PHE A 48 12.20 7.63 -0.24
CA PHE A 48 13.21 6.75 0.34
C PHE A 48 14.30 6.33 -0.66
N GLU A 49 14.20 6.76 -1.93
CA GLU A 49 15.09 6.37 -3.02
C GLU A 49 15.25 4.83 -3.16
N ILE A 50 14.15 4.09 -2.98
CA ILE A 50 14.12 2.63 -3.08
C ILE A 50 13.14 2.15 -4.14
N GLU A 51 13.34 0.93 -4.62
CA GLU A 51 12.39 0.29 -5.54
C GLU A 51 11.07 -0.03 -4.84
N ILE A 52 9.97 0.16 -5.57
CA ILE A 52 8.60 -0.10 -5.08
C ILE A 52 8.43 -1.56 -4.66
N GLU A 53 9.13 -2.49 -5.31
CA GLU A 53 9.07 -3.93 -5.05
C GLU A 53 9.48 -4.27 -3.60
N LEU A 54 10.44 -3.52 -3.04
CA LEU A 54 10.87 -3.64 -1.65
C LEU A 54 9.82 -3.12 -0.66
N LEU A 55 8.92 -2.23 -1.11
CA LEU A 55 7.80 -1.70 -0.33
C LEU A 55 6.55 -2.59 -0.43
N THR A 56 6.29 -3.17 -1.60
CA THR A 56 5.08 -3.97 -1.88
C THR A 56 5.12 -5.38 -1.32
N GLY A 57 6.31 -5.93 -1.03
CA GLY A 57 6.43 -7.27 -0.42
C GLY A 57 5.74 -7.41 0.95
N GLU A 58 5.50 -6.30 1.65
CA GLU A 58 4.83 -6.29 2.97
C GLU A 58 3.56 -5.44 3.03
N ILE A 59 3.30 -4.58 2.03
CA ILE A 59 2.12 -3.70 2.01
C ILE A 59 1.17 -4.23 0.95
N GLY A 60 -0.01 -4.73 1.37
CA GLY A 60 -1.04 -5.10 0.41
C GLY A 60 -1.31 -3.92 -0.52
N VAL A 61 -1.09 -4.07 -1.82
CA VAL A 61 -1.44 -3.01 -2.79
C VAL A 61 -2.89 -3.21 -3.15
N ILE A 62 -3.73 -2.19 -2.95
CA ILE A 62 -5.08 -2.21 -3.51
C ILE A 62 -4.99 -1.59 -4.88
N ASP A 63 -4.85 -2.42 -5.91
CA ASP A 63 -5.10 -1.96 -7.27
C ASP A 63 -6.60 -2.04 -7.52
N LYS A 64 -7.26 -0.88 -7.49
CA LYS A 64 -8.68 -0.72 -7.84
C LYS A 64 -8.87 -0.47 -9.34
N ASN A 65 -7.79 -0.32 -10.09
CA ASN A 65 -7.79 0.00 -11.51
C ASN A 65 -7.54 -1.23 -12.40
N THR A 66 -7.33 -2.42 -11.82
CA THR A 66 -7.29 -3.67 -12.57
C THR A 66 -8.69 -4.02 -13.09
N GLU A 67 -8.80 -4.29 -14.40
CA GLU A 67 -10.03 -4.65 -15.12
C GLU A 67 -10.80 -5.85 -14.51
N GLU A 68 -10.15 -6.63 -13.63
CA GLU A 68 -10.74 -7.73 -12.87
C GLU A 68 -11.85 -7.31 -11.89
N TRP A 69 -11.86 -6.07 -11.40
CA TRP A 69 -12.95 -5.58 -10.52
C TRP A 69 -14.26 -5.35 -11.29
N ALA A 70 -14.18 -5.07 -12.59
CA ALA A 70 -15.35 -4.80 -13.42
C ALA A 70 -16.09 -6.10 -13.80
N SER A 71 -15.38 -7.22 -13.93
CA SER A 71 -15.93 -8.56 -14.20
C SER A 71 -16.31 -9.34 -12.94
N ALA A 72 -15.98 -8.83 -11.75
CA ALA A 72 -16.30 -9.47 -10.49
C ALA A 72 -17.83 -9.52 -10.25
N PRO A 73 -18.38 -10.69 -9.89
CA PRO A 73 -19.81 -10.85 -9.60
C PRO A 73 -20.31 -9.89 -8.52
N LEU A 74 -21.58 -9.47 -8.61
CA LEU A 74 -22.18 -8.49 -7.68
C LEU A 74 -22.11 -8.94 -6.20
N TRP A 75 -22.24 -10.24 -5.91
CA TRP A 75 -22.12 -10.77 -4.55
C TRP A 75 -20.70 -10.57 -3.96
N VAL A 76 -19.65 -10.55 -4.80
CA VAL A 76 -18.30 -10.18 -4.37
C VAL A 76 -18.24 -8.69 -4.06
N ARG A 77 -18.86 -7.85 -4.90
CA ARG A 77 -18.88 -6.39 -4.74
C ARG A 77 -19.62 -5.94 -3.48
N PHE A 78 -20.68 -6.65 -3.08
CA PHE A 78 -21.45 -6.34 -1.87
C PHE A 78 -20.99 -7.12 -0.61
N GLY A 79 -20.43 -8.33 -0.76
CA GLY A 79 -19.96 -9.16 0.35
C GLY A 79 -18.56 -8.81 0.88
N PHE A 80 -17.74 -8.08 0.11
CA PHE A 80 -16.38 -7.68 0.49
C PHE A 80 -16.29 -6.22 1.01
N TRP A 81 -17.36 -5.66 1.58
CA TRP A 81 -17.28 -4.37 2.29
C TRP A 81 -16.51 -4.44 3.64
N GLY A 82 -15.86 -5.56 3.94
CA GLY A 82 -15.10 -5.75 5.19
C GLY A 82 -13.89 -6.67 5.16
N ILE A 83 -13.57 -7.32 4.03
CA ILE A 83 -12.46 -8.29 3.97
C ILE A 83 -11.28 -7.66 3.23
N ARG A 84 -10.22 -7.36 4.00
CA ARG A 84 -9.06 -6.52 3.60
C ARG A 84 -7.75 -7.27 3.46
N ASP A 85 -7.79 -8.59 3.28
CA ASP A 85 -6.57 -9.35 3.04
C ASP A 85 -6.77 -10.34 1.90
N ARG A 86 -6.04 -10.09 0.80
CA ARG A 86 -5.83 -11.03 -0.29
C ARG A 86 -4.32 -11.19 -0.41
N LYS A 87 -3.74 -12.08 0.39
CA LYS A 87 -2.68 -12.96 -0.11
C LYS A 87 -3.29 -13.83 -1.22
N VAL A 88 -3.61 -13.23 -2.36
CA VAL A 88 -3.96 -13.97 -3.57
C VAL A 88 -2.67 -14.09 -4.37
N ALA A 89 -2.05 -15.25 -4.18
CA ALA A 89 -1.30 -16.01 -5.18
C ALA A 89 -0.38 -15.21 -6.12
N PHE A 90 0.82 -14.88 -5.64
CA PHE A 90 2.02 -15.06 -6.46
C PHE A 90 2.80 -16.27 -5.93
N ALA A 91 2.17 -17.43 -6.05
CA ALA A 91 2.81 -18.74 -5.91
C ALA A 91 2.27 -19.64 -7.03
N SER A 92 2.53 -19.21 -8.26
CA SER A 92 2.49 -20.07 -9.44
C SER A 92 3.31 -19.39 -10.52
N LYS A 93 4.63 -19.55 -10.41
CA LYS A 93 5.55 -19.82 -11.54
C LYS A 93 6.99 -19.77 -11.02
N TYR A 94 7.43 -20.90 -10.47
CA TYR A 94 8.70 -21.64 -10.64
C TYR A 94 8.94 -22.49 -9.40
#